data_AF-A0A495ZAH5-F1
#
_entry.id   AF-A0A495ZAH5-F1
#
_cell.length_a   1.000
_cell.length_b   1.000
_cell.length_c   1.000
_cell.angle_alpha   90.00
_cell.angle_beta   90.00
_cell.angle_gamma   90.00
#
_symmetry.space_group_name_H-M   'P 1'
#
loop_
_entity.id
_entity.type
_entity.pdbx_description
1 polymer ?
#
loop_
_entity_poly.entity_id
_entity_poly.type
_entity_poly.pdbx_seq_one_letter_code
_entity_poly.pdbx_strand_id
1 'polypeptide(L)'
;MSIANRVLIKATTMTFIPWGKMARWVVLNWMPISPIGLKKRLQLIKTMRQIMDKRVLRNPPTSKSQSGFTITELLLVLTLIGILSAISMPTLRGFAVTRRLKASAYTIRSLLTFARDMAITDRTPYLVVFDLDNGRCWLASSETFNPNSPLASALTAQNSTAATAAQNNTSGNPLMPTNSVQQETLTRTGGILGVPYLMEQDVTLAAMVTNRNGRTLEVNSGVGYIAFSPNATSEEALVYFRNTRNQIMSVAVEAASGRVTVRQLAAEDIETLGLETPQN
;
A
#
# COMPACT_ATOMS: atom_id res chain seq x y z
N MET A 1 34.58 21.68 -19.64
CA MET A 1 34.26 20.24 -19.57
C MET A 1 32.98 20.08 -18.77
N SER A 2 31.94 19.52 -19.40
CA SER A 2 30.65 19.08 -18.84
C SER A 2 29.69 20.16 -18.29
N ILE A 3 28.86 20.72 -19.18
CA ILE A 3 27.53 21.27 -18.84
C ILE A 3 26.52 20.43 -19.62
N ALA A 4 26.11 19.30 -19.07
CA ALA A 4 25.07 18.45 -19.62
C ALA A 4 24.45 17.61 -18.51
N ASN A 5 23.57 18.22 -17.69
CA ASN A 5 22.41 17.50 -17.15
C ASN A 5 21.45 18.44 -16.42
N ARG A 6 20.40 18.90 -17.12
CA ARG A 6 19.13 19.29 -16.48
C ARG A 6 17.98 18.87 -17.39
N VAL A 7 17.69 17.57 -17.35
CA VAL A 7 16.39 17.04 -17.72
C VAL A 7 15.49 17.23 -16.50
N LEU A 8 14.56 18.19 -16.56
CA LEU A 8 13.34 18.12 -15.76
C LEU A 8 12.20 18.92 -16.41
N ILE A 9 11.28 18.16 -17.01
CA ILE A 9 9.82 18.25 -16.85
C ILE A 9 9.18 19.64 -17.00
N LYS A 10 8.44 19.83 -18.10
CA LYS A 10 7.09 20.39 -18.07
C LYS A 10 6.29 19.90 -19.28
N ALA A 11 5.55 18.81 -19.08
CA ALA A 11 4.34 18.53 -19.85
C ALA A 11 3.20 19.43 -19.34
N THR A 12 2.15 19.61 -20.15
CA THR A 12 0.97 20.50 -19.99
C THR A 12 1.13 21.77 -20.84
N THR A 13 0.70 21.79 -22.10
CA THR A 13 -0.71 21.84 -22.46
C THR A 13 -0.90 21.28 -23.87
N MET A 14 -1.78 20.31 -24.01
CA MET A 14 -2.03 19.54 -25.22
C MET A 14 -3.00 20.30 -26.12
N THR A 15 -2.49 21.05 -27.10
CA THR A 15 -3.28 21.52 -28.24
C THR A 15 -2.94 20.69 -29.46
N PHE A 16 -3.96 20.07 -30.02
CA PHE A 16 -3.89 19.09 -31.10
C PHE A 16 -3.52 19.80 -32.42
N ILE A 17 -2.25 19.77 -32.81
CA ILE A 17 -1.77 20.41 -34.05
C ILE A 17 -1.89 19.40 -35.20
N PRO A 18 -2.71 19.66 -36.25
CA PRO A 18 -2.91 18.73 -37.35
C PRO A 18 -1.64 18.55 -38.19
N TRP A 19 -1.33 17.29 -38.51
CA TRP A 19 -0.10 16.82 -39.20
C TRP A 19 0.26 17.53 -40.50
N GLY A 20 -0.69 18.20 -41.17
CA GLY A 20 -0.43 18.98 -42.39
C GLY A 20 0.51 20.18 -42.21
N LYS A 21 0.68 20.72 -40.99
CA LYS A 21 1.59 21.86 -40.75
C LYS A 21 3.03 21.47 -40.41
N MET A 22 3.28 20.24 -39.95
CA MET A 22 4.63 19.72 -39.66
C MET A 22 5.45 19.49 -40.95
N ALA A 23 4.80 19.06 -42.03
CA ALA A 23 5.48 18.84 -43.32
C ALA A 23 6.00 20.14 -43.97
N ARG A 24 5.37 21.30 -43.69
CA ARG A 24 5.86 22.61 -44.17
C ARG A 24 7.08 23.12 -43.41
N TRP A 25 7.25 22.72 -42.16
CA TRP A 25 8.37 23.17 -41.30
C TRP A 25 9.64 22.34 -41.51
N VAL A 26 9.51 21.05 -41.79
CA VAL A 26 10.66 20.16 -42.01
C VAL A 26 11.30 20.35 -43.39
N VAL A 27 10.51 20.70 -44.41
CA VAL A 27 11.01 20.84 -45.80
C VAL A 27 11.77 22.15 -46.05
N LEU A 28 11.59 23.19 -45.22
CA LEU A 28 12.32 24.46 -45.39
C LEU A 28 13.71 24.51 -44.74
N ASN A 29 14.08 23.55 -43.87
CA ASN A 29 15.28 23.65 -43.04
C ASN A 29 16.43 22.70 -43.45
N TRP A 30 16.33 22.00 -44.59
CA TRP A 30 17.34 21.03 -45.04
C TRP A 30 17.60 21.10 -46.55
N MET A 31 18.07 22.25 -47.06
CA MET A 31 18.71 22.29 -48.38
C MET A 31 19.97 23.17 -48.39
N PRO A 32 21.15 22.61 -48.73
CA PRO A 32 22.37 23.39 -48.87
C PRO A 32 22.33 24.32 -50.09
N ILE A 33 22.92 25.49 -49.89
CA ILE A 33 23.01 26.60 -50.84
C ILE A 33 23.95 26.19 -51.99
N SER A 34 23.41 25.98 -53.18
CA SER A 34 24.19 25.90 -54.43
C SER A 34 23.80 27.04 -55.38
N PRO A 35 24.76 27.64 -56.11
CA PRO A 35 24.53 28.88 -56.85
C PRO A 35 23.97 28.57 -58.25
N ILE A 36 22.67 28.27 -58.32
CA ILE A 36 21.97 28.10 -59.61
C ILE A 36 20.96 29.23 -59.76
N GLY A 37 21.21 30.07 -60.77
CA GLY A 37 20.48 31.31 -61.04
C GLY A 37 18.96 31.15 -61.11
N LEU A 38 18.25 32.19 -60.66
CA LEU A 38 16.82 32.26 -60.40
C LEU A 38 15.93 31.72 -61.54
N LYS A 39 16.38 31.86 -62.80
CA LYS A 39 15.66 31.40 -63.99
C LYS A 39 15.55 29.86 -64.08
N LYS A 40 16.57 29.13 -63.62
CA LYS A 40 16.56 27.64 -63.61
C LYS A 40 15.64 27.08 -62.52
N ARG A 41 15.52 27.77 -61.38
CA ARG A 41 14.62 27.37 -60.27
C ARG A 41 13.15 27.47 -60.65
N LEU A 42 12.75 28.51 -61.40
CA LEU A 42 11.37 28.69 -61.83
C LEU A 42 10.92 27.64 -62.85
N GLN A 43 11.81 27.24 -63.76
CA GLN A 43 11.56 26.16 -64.72
C GLN A 43 11.34 24.82 -64.00
N LEU A 44 12.17 24.51 -62.99
CA LEU A 44 12.06 23.27 -62.20
C LEU A 44 10.75 23.22 -61.40
N ILE A 45 10.31 24.34 -60.82
CA ILE A 45 9.05 24.42 -60.08
C ILE A 45 7.85 24.25 -61.02
N LYS A 46 7.91 24.77 -62.26
CA LYS A 46 6.83 24.59 -63.25
C LYS A 46 6.69 23.14 -63.71
N THR A 47 7.80 22.47 -64.02
CA THR A 47 7.76 21.06 -64.43
C THR A 47 7.37 20.14 -63.29
N MET A 48 7.80 20.41 -62.05
CA MET A 48 7.34 19.64 -60.89
C MET A 48 5.86 19.83 -60.59
N ARG A 49 5.28 21.03 -60.80
CA ARG A 49 3.84 21.25 -60.67
C ARG A 49 3.05 20.41 -61.68
N GLN A 50 3.49 20.35 -62.94
CA GLN A 50 2.81 19.54 -63.96
C GLN A 50 2.88 18.04 -63.70
N ILE A 51 3.97 17.54 -63.12
CA ILE A 51 4.11 16.11 -62.77
C ILE A 51 3.24 15.75 -61.55
N MET A 52 3.01 16.70 -60.64
CA MET A 52 2.21 16.48 -59.44
C MET A 52 0.71 16.46 -59.74
N ASP A 53 0.22 17.33 -60.63
CA ASP A 53 -1.20 17.38 -61.01
C ASP A 53 -1.66 16.12 -61.75
N LYS A 54 -0.77 15.44 -62.49
CA LYS A 54 -1.13 14.20 -63.21
C LYS A 54 -1.21 12.94 -62.34
N ARG A 55 -0.81 12.98 -61.06
CA ARG A 55 -0.92 11.83 -60.15
C ARG A 55 -2.12 11.90 -59.19
N VAL A 56 -2.97 12.92 -59.30
CA VAL A 56 -4.18 13.06 -58.47
C VAL A 56 -5.41 12.54 -59.21
N LEU A 57 -5.30 11.40 -59.92
CA LEU A 57 -6.47 10.71 -60.46
C LEU A 57 -6.43 9.23 -60.08
N ARG A 58 -7.48 8.84 -59.34
CA ARG A 58 -7.93 7.49 -58.98
C ARG A 58 -7.17 6.78 -57.86
N ASN A 59 -7.59 7.07 -56.65
CA ASN A 59 -8.19 6.02 -55.83
C ASN A 59 -9.64 6.41 -55.56
N PRO A 60 -10.65 5.66 -56.03
CA PRO A 60 -11.98 5.84 -55.45
C PRO A 60 -11.86 5.50 -53.95
N PRO A 61 -12.43 6.29 -53.03
CA PRO A 61 -12.63 5.79 -51.69
C PRO A 61 -13.55 4.59 -51.82
N THR A 62 -13.01 3.38 -51.78
CA THR A 62 -13.83 2.21 -51.50
C THR A 62 -14.33 2.42 -50.07
N SER A 63 -15.49 3.05 -49.93
CA SER A 63 -16.23 3.03 -48.68
C SER A 63 -16.56 1.57 -48.45
N LYS A 64 -15.68 0.86 -47.74
CA LYS A 64 -16.04 -0.42 -47.15
C LYS A 64 -17.23 -0.09 -46.27
N SER A 65 -18.43 -0.51 -46.69
CA SER A 65 -19.62 -0.43 -45.85
C SER A 65 -19.26 -1.06 -44.52
N GLN A 66 -19.20 -0.25 -43.47
CA GLN A 66 -19.06 -0.74 -42.12
C GLN A 66 -20.36 -1.48 -41.83
N SER A 67 -20.33 -2.81 -41.96
CA SER A 67 -21.43 -3.66 -41.52
C SER A 67 -21.67 -3.39 -40.05
N GLY A 68 -22.88 -2.96 -39.69
CA GLY A 68 -23.32 -2.92 -38.30
C GLY A 68 -23.37 -4.33 -37.71
N PHE A 69 -23.23 -4.43 -36.39
CA PHE A 69 -23.39 -5.71 -35.69
C PHE A 69 -24.82 -6.21 -35.85
N THR A 70 -24.98 -7.49 -36.16
CA THR A 70 -26.30 -8.11 -36.24
C THR A 70 -26.86 -8.35 -34.83
N ILE A 71 -28.18 -8.42 -34.67
CA ILE A 71 -28.82 -8.73 -33.37
C ILE A 71 -28.36 -10.09 -32.85
N THR A 72 -28.21 -11.08 -33.74
CA THR A 72 -27.72 -12.42 -33.39
C THR A 72 -26.27 -12.39 -32.91
N GLU A 73 -25.42 -11.54 -33.50
CA GLU A 73 -24.03 -11.39 -33.07
C GLU A 73 -23.92 -10.73 -31.70
N LEU A 74 -24.72 -9.69 -31.43
CA LEU A 74 -24.78 -9.09 -30.10
C LEU A 74 -25.26 -10.11 -29.05
N LEU A 75 -26.26 -10.93 -29.39
CA LEU A 75 -26.77 -11.98 -28.51
C LEU A 75 -25.69 -13.04 -28.24
N LEU A 76 -24.95 -13.46 -29.27
CA LEU A 76 -23.84 -14.40 -29.13
C LEU A 76 -22.70 -13.83 -28.27
N VAL A 77 -22.37 -12.53 -28.42
CA VAL A 77 -21.35 -11.87 -27.59
C VAL A 77 -21.78 -11.75 -26.13
N LEU A 78 -23.02 -11.33 -25.87
CA LEU A 78 -23.54 -11.23 -24.50
C LEU A 78 -23.63 -12.60 -23.81
N THR A 79 -24.05 -13.63 -24.54
CA THR A 79 -24.06 -15.01 -24.01
C THR A 79 -22.65 -15.51 -23.71
N LEU A 80 -21.69 -15.26 -24.60
CA LEU A 80 -20.29 -15.62 -24.36
C LEU A 80 -19.70 -14.88 -23.15
N ILE A 81 -19.92 -13.56 -23.03
CA ILE A 81 -19.49 -12.77 -21.87
C ILE A 81 -20.17 -13.27 -20.59
N GLY A 82 -21.44 -13.64 -20.64
CA GLY A 82 -22.18 -14.20 -19.51
C GLY A 82 -21.58 -15.52 -19.02
N ILE A 83 -21.29 -16.44 -19.94
CA ILE A 83 -20.65 -17.73 -19.62
C ILE A 83 -19.26 -17.50 -19.02
N LEU A 84 -18.43 -16.67 -19.66
CA LEU A 84 -17.09 -16.35 -19.17
C LEU A 84 -17.12 -15.68 -17.79
N SER A 85 -18.09 -14.79 -17.56
CA SER A 85 -18.28 -14.10 -16.27
C SER A 85 -18.70 -15.07 -15.16
N ALA A 86 -19.61 -16.00 -15.47
CA ALA A 86 -20.08 -17.01 -14.52
C ALA A 86 -18.94 -17.92 -14.03
N ILE A 87 -18.04 -18.33 -14.93
CA ILE A 87 -16.88 -19.17 -14.59
C ILE A 87 -15.81 -18.36 -13.84
N SER A 88 -15.67 -17.07 -14.15
CA SER A 88 -14.62 -16.22 -13.55
C SER A 88 -14.91 -15.81 -12.10
N MET A 89 -16.19 -15.61 -11.73
CA MET A 89 -16.59 -15.11 -10.42
C MET A 89 -16.07 -15.90 -9.19
N PRO A 90 -16.07 -17.26 -9.15
CA PRO A 90 -15.54 -18.00 -8.00
C PRO A 90 -14.03 -17.80 -7.80
N THR A 91 -13.25 -17.63 -8.87
CA THR A 91 -11.79 -17.46 -8.78
C THR A 91 -11.43 -16.17 -8.04
N LEU A 92 -12.16 -15.07 -8.32
CA LEU A 92 -11.95 -13.76 -7.71
C LEU A 92 -12.18 -13.78 -6.18
N ARG A 93 -13.15 -14.56 -5.68
CA ARG A 93 -13.39 -14.71 -4.24
C ARG A 93 -12.20 -15.35 -3.54
N GLY A 94 -11.64 -16.41 -4.13
CA GLY A 94 -10.46 -17.09 -3.58
C GLY A 94 -9.21 -16.19 -3.52
N PHE A 95 -8.99 -15.38 -4.55
CA PHE A 95 -7.87 -14.43 -4.58
C PHE A 95 -8.03 -13.30 -3.55
N ALA A 96 -9.25 -12.83 -3.31
CA ALA A 96 -9.52 -11.79 -2.32
C ALA A 96 -9.15 -12.26 -0.90
N VAL A 97 -9.53 -13.48 -0.52
CA VAL A 97 -9.25 -14.05 0.81
C VAL A 97 -7.75 -14.18 1.08
N THR A 98 -6.96 -14.70 0.13
CA THR A 98 -5.50 -14.78 0.27
C THR A 98 -4.85 -13.39 0.32
N ARG A 99 -5.36 -12.43 -0.46
CA ARG A 99 -4.85 -11.06 -0.44
C ARG A 99 -5.12 -10.37 0.90
N ARG A 100 -6.30 -10.57 1.49
CA ARG A 100 -6.66 -10.08 2.83
C ARG A 100 -5.73 -10.63 3.89
N LEU A 101 -5.49 -11.95 3.90
CA LEU A 101 -4.55 -12.58 4.85
C LEU A 101 -3.15 -11.96 4.77
N LYS A 102 -2.62 -11.78 3.55
CA LYS A 102 -1.32 -11.12 3.35
C LYS A 102 -1.35 -9.67 3.83
N ALA A 103 -2.40 -8.92 3.49
CA ALA A 103 -2.55 -7.53 3.93
C ALA A 103 -2.54 -7.42 5.46
N SER A 104 -3.31 -8.24 6.16
CA SER A 104 -3.33 -8.26 7.63
C SER A 104 -1.95 -8.56 8.22
N ALA A 105 -1.24 -9.57 7.70
CA ALA A 105 0.11 -9.88 8.17
C ALA A 105 1.10 -8.72 7.94
N TYR A 106 1.01 -8.03 6.80
CA TYR A 106 1.85 -6.85 6.53
C TYR A 106 1.47 -5.65 7.39
N THR A 107 0.19 -5.42 7.66
CA THR A 107 -0.27 -4.37 8.57
C THR A 107 0.28 -4.61 9.97
N ILE A 108 0.19 -5.83 10.48
CA ILE A 108 0.75 -6.18 11.80
C ILE A 108 2.26 -6.05 11.83
N ARG A 109 2.94 -6.47 10.76
CA ARG A 109 4.39 -6.22 10.62
C ARG A 109 4.71 -4.74 10.70
N SER A 110 3.92 -3.89 10.03
CA SER A 110 4.11 -2.44 10.08
C SER A 110 3.85 -1.88 11.48
N LEU A 111 2.83 -2.36 12.19
CA LEU A 111 2.51 -1.97 13.56
C LEU A 111 3.61 -2.36 14.54
N LEU A 112 4.14 -3.58 14.44
CA LEU A 112 5.26 -4.06 15.27
C LEU A 112 6.56 -3.29 14.97
N THR A 113 6.85 -3.04 13.69
CA THR A 113 8.02 -2.24 13.30
C THR A 113 7.89 -0.82 13.83
N PHE A 114 6.70 -0.24 13.73
CA PHE A 114 6.40 1.07 14.26
C PHE A 114 6.55 1.12 15.79
N ALA A 115 6.01 0.14 16.52
CA ALA A 115 6.19 0.01 17.97
C ALA A 115 7.66 -0.02 18.40
N ARG A 116 8.49 -0.77 17.65
CA ARG A 116 9.94 -0.81 17.85
C ARG A 116 10.59 0.56 17.64
N ASP A 117 10.31 1.22 16.52
CA ASP A 117 10.93 2.50 16.16
C ASP A 117 10.60 3.59 17.18
N MET A 118 9.38 3.57 17.71
CA MET A 118 8.98 4.46 18.80
C MET A 118 9.65 4.12 20.13
N ALA A 119 9.79 2.84 20.48
CA ALA A 119 10.47 2.47 21.72
C ALA A 119 11.90 3.00 21.76
N ILE A 120 12.57 2.97 20.61
CA ILE A 120 13.90 3.54 20.43
C ILE A 120 13.87 5.08 20.50
N THR A 121 12.90 5.71 19.83
CA THR A 121 12.82 7.18 19.71
C THR A 121 12.44 7.85 21.03
N ASP A 122 11.40 7.37 21.69
CA ASP A 122 10.88 7.96 22.94
C ASP A 122 11.65 7.46 24.16
N ARG A 123 12.53 6.45 23.98
CA ARG A 123 13.23 5.73 25.04
C ARG A 123 12.32 5.10 26.09
N THR A 124 11.07 4.82 25.71
CA THR A 124 10.06 4.19 26.56
C THR A 124 9.66 2.82 26.00
N PRO A 125 9.48 1.79 26.83
CA PRO A 125 9.01 0.50 26.36
C PRO A 125 7.57 0.57 25.82
N TYR A 126 7.39 0.12 24.58
CA TYR A 126 6.06 -0.01 23.95
C TYR A 126 5.71 -1.48 23.76
N LEU A 127 4.42 -1.75 23.72
CA LEU A 127 3.89 -3.10 23.54
C LEU A 127 2.80 -3.11 22.47
N VAL A 128 2.76 -4.20 21.71
CA VAL A 128 1.67 -4.48 20.78
C VAL A 128 0.84 -5.59 21.39
N VAL A 129 -0.40 -5.26 21.70
CA VAL A 129 -1.37 -6.14 22.33
C VAL A 129 -2.18 -6.83 21.25
N PHE A 130 -2.39 -8.14 21.40
CA PHE A 130 -3.19 -8.99 20.54
C PHE A 130 -4.32 -9.59 21.37
N ASP A 131 -5.54 -9.26 20.99
CA ASP A 131 -6.76 -9.89 21.49
C ASP A 131 -7.20 -10.95 20.48
N LEU A 132 -6.90 -12.21 20.80
CA LEU A 132 -7.17 -13.35 19.92
C LEU A 132 -8.66 -13.66 19.86
N ASP A 133 -9.41 -13.39 20.93
CA ASP A 133 -10.84 -13.67 21.02
C ASP A 133 -11.65 -12.72 20.14
N ASN A 134 -11.28 -11.43 20.15
CA ASN A 134 -11.97 -10.40 19.37
C ASN A 134 -11.32 -10.10 18.02
N GLY A 135 -10.18 -10.73 17.71
CA GLY A 135 -9.45 -10.54 16.47
C GLY A 135 -8.95 -9.10 16.29
N ARG A 136 -8.36 -8.51 17.34
CA ARG A 136 -7.89 -7.12 17.31
C ARG A 136 -6.47 -7.01 17.81
N CYS A 137 -5.76 -5.99 17.34
CA CYS A 137 -4.48 -5.61 17.92
C CYS A 137 -4.34 -4.11 18.02
N TRP A 138 -3.58 -3.64 19.00
CA TRP A 138 -3.30 -2.22 19.16
C TRP A 138 -1.94 -2.01 19.81
N LEU A 139 -1.50 -0.77 19.70
CA LEU A 139 -0.29 -0.28 20.33
C LEU A 139 -0.61 0.30 21.70
N ALA A 140 0.14 -0.07 22.73
CA ALA A 140 0.02 0.51 24.06
C ALA A 140 1.41 0.76 24.67
N SER A 141 1.47 1.65 25.64
CA SER A 141 2.69 1.93 26.41
C SER A 141 2.77 0.95 27.58
N SER A 142 3.97 0.46 27.89
CA SER A 142 4.18 -0.42 29.04
C SER A 142 3.88 0.25 30.38
N GLU A 143 3.87 1.58 30.44
CA GLU A 143 3.60 2.33 31.68
C GLU A 143 2.11 2.35 32.04
N THR A 144 1.24 2.29 31.03
CA THR A 144 -0.21 2.44 31.18
C THR A 144 -0.97 1.13 30.98
N PHE A 145 -0.35 0.14 30.32
CA PHE A 145 -0.96 -1.14 30.01
C PHE A 145 -1.28 -1.96 31.27
N ASN A 146 -2.53 -2.44 31.35
CA ASN A 146 -2.97 -3.36 32.39
C ASN A 146 -3.54 -4.64 31.75
N PRO A 147 -2.94 -5.82 31.98
CA PRO A 147 -3.40 -7.06 31.36
C PRO A 147 -4.82 -7.48 31.78
N ASN A 148 -5.30 -7.04 32.95
CA ASN A 148 -6.65 -7.36 33.44
C ASN A 148 -7.74 -6.48 32.80
N SER A 149 -7.35 -5.36 32.19
CA SER A 149 -8.26 -4.41 31.53
C SER A 149 -7.60 -3.79 30.29
N PRO A 150 -7.23 -4.60 29.29
CA PRO A 150 -6.21 -4.25 28.31
C PRO A 150 -6.65 -3.13 27.36
N LEU A 151 -7.93 -3.12 26.98
CA LEU A 151 -8.51 -2.10 26.10
C LEU A 151 -8.78 -0.79 26.85
N ALA A 152 -9.25 -0.87 28.10
CA ALA A 152 -9.48 0.29 28.96
C ALA A 152 -8.18 1.01 29.34
N SER A 153 -7.09 0.28 29.57
CA SER A 153 -5.77 0.87 29.79
C SER A 153 -5.26 1.66 28.58
N ALA A 154 -5.58 1.19 27.37
CA ALA A 154 -5.13 1.85 26.15
C ALA A 154 -5.87 3.17 25.88
N LEU A 155 -7.17 3.21 26.17
CA LEU A 155 -7.97 4.44 26.14
C LEU A 155 -7.54 5.45 27.21
N THR A 156 -7.16 4.94 28.40
CA THR A 156 -6.63 5.78 29.47
C THR A 156 -5.29 6.39 29.08
N ALA A 157 -4.42 5.62 28.42
CA ALA A 157 -3.14 6.09 27.87
C ALA A 157 -3.32 7.24 26.87
N GLN A 158 -4.32 7.12 25.98
CA GLN A 158 -4.68 8.17 25.03
C GLN A 158 -5.03 9.49 25.76
N ASN A 159 -5.80 9.40 26.85
CA ASN A 159 -6.19 10.56 27.65
C ASN A 159 -5.07 11.10 28.56
N SER A 160 -4.18 10.24 29.08
CA SER A 160 -3.08 10.65 29.96
C SER A 160 -1.92 11.28 29.19
N THR A 161 -1.65 10.86 27.94
CA THR A 161 -0.61 11.49 27.11
C THR A 161 -0.98 12.94 26.73
N ALA A 162 -2.27 13.25 26.63
CA ALA A 162 -2.77 14.62 26.52
C ALA A 162 -2.64 15.41 27.84
N ALA A 163 -2.74 14.74 28.99
CA ALA A 163 -2.69 15.37 30.33
C ALA A 163 -1.26 15.58 30.87
N THR A 164 -0.30 14.69 30.62
CA THR A 164 1.09 14.82 31.14
C THR A 164 1.87 15.91 30.41
N ALA A 165 1.54 16.15 29.13
CA ALA A 165 1.98 17.31 28.35
C ALA A 165 1.61 18.66 28.99
N ALA A 166 0.51 18.70 29.74
CA ALA A 166 -0.01 19.91 30.36
C ALA A 166 0.70 20.27 31.68
N GLN A 167 1.38 19.32 32.34
CA GLN A 167 1.97 19.51 33.67
C GLN A 167 3.42 20.03 33.67
N ASN A 168 4.17 19.91 32.58
CA ASN A 168 5.56 20.39 32.53
C ASN A 168 5.72 21.92 32.38
N ASN A 169 4.62 22.67 32.33
CA ASN A 169 4.62 24.15 32.26
C ASN A 169 4.05 24.82 33.52
N THR A 170 4.25 24.26 34.72
CA THR A 170 3.85 24.94 35.97
C THR A 170 4.90 24.79 37.07
N SER A 171 6.11 25.28 36.81
CA SER A 171 7.05 25.73 37.85
C SER A 171 6.87 27.23 38.06
N GLY A 172 5.82 27.62 38.79
CA GLY A 172 5.56 29.01 39.16
C GLY A 172 4.27 29.13 39.96
N ASN A 173 4.41 29.49 41.24
CA ASN A 173 3.43 29.82 42.28
C ASN A 173 1.94 29.41 42.09
N PRO A 174 1.35 28.68 43.05
CA PRO A 174 -0.08 28.38 43.03
C PRO A 174 -0.85 29.58 43.57
N LEU A 175 -1.65 30.26 42.75
CA LEU A 175 -2.86 31.01 43.12
C LEU A 175 -3.48 31.61 41.84
N MET A 176 -4.49 30.93 41.31
CA MET A 176 -5.66 31.40 40.52
C MET A 176 -6.04 30.36 39.45
N PRO A 177 -7.33 29.98 39.31
CA PRO A 177 -7.78 29.07 38.28
C PRO A 177 -8.04 29.86 36.99
N THR A 178 -7.03 30.00 36.15
CA THR A 178 -7.25 30.37 34.75
C THR A 178 -7.32 29.09 33.93
N ASN A 179 -8.47 28.90 33.28
CA ASN A 179 -8.70 27.93 32.21
C ASN A 179 -7.65 28.15 31.12
N SER A 180 -6.48 27.55 31.29
CA SER A 180 -5.50 27.42 30.23
C SER A 180 -5.97 26.23 29.39
N VAL A 181 -6.35 26.52 28.15
CA VAL A 181 -6.36 25.53 27.08
C VAL A 181 -4.93 25.01 26.99
N GLN A 182 -4.65 23.93 27.71
CA GLN A 182 -3.32 23.36 27.82
C GLN A 182 -2.97 22.70 26.50
N GLN A 183 -1.92 23.23 25.89
CA GLN A 183 -1.41 22.85 24.59
C GLN A 183 -0.96 21.38 24.64
N GLU A 184 -1.75 20.50 24.01
CA GLU A 184 -1.44 19.08 23.83
C GLU A 184 -0.02 18.94 23.26
N THR A 185 0.92 18.45 24.06
CA THR A 185 2.20 17.96 23.51
C THR A 185 1.84 16.62 22.89
N LEU A 186 1.37 16.70 21.65
CA LEU A 186 1.09 15.54 20.82
C LEU A 186 2.41 14.77 20.69
N THR A 187 2.64 13.77 21.55
CA THR A 187 3.61 12.73 21.20
C THR A 187 3.15 12.16 19.87
N ARG A 188 4.10 11.82 18.99
CA ARG A 188 3.77 11.34 17.64
C ARG A 188 2.85 10.10 17.66
N THR A 189 2.76 9.45 18.82
CA THR A 189 1.96 8.28 19.14
C THR A 189 0.61 8.57 19.83
N GLY A 190 0.39 9.76 20.38
CA GLY A 190 -0.81 10.07 21.17
C GLY A 190 -2.13 9.82 20.43
N GLY A 191 -2.13 9.93 19.09
CA GLY A 191 -3.31 9.67 18.24
C GLY A 191 -3.53 8.21 17.83
N ILE A 192 -2.60 7.30 18.12
CA ILE A 192 -2.65 5.88 17.70
C ILE A 192 -2.45 4.90 18.85
N LEU A 193 -2.04 5.37 20.03
CA LEU A 193 -2.10 4.58 21.25
C LEU A 193 -3.56 4.18 21.52
N GLY A 194 -3.77 2.87 21.68
CA GLY A 194 -5.08 2.33 22.01
C GLY A 194 -6.10 2.35 20.89
N VAL A 195 -5.73 2.69 19.65
CA VAL A 195 -6.62 2.52 18.49
C VAL A 195 -6.59 1.05 18.04
N PRO A 196 -7.68 0.28 18.21
CA PRO A 196 -7.70 -1.12 17.82
C PRO A 196 -7.76 -1.26 16.30
N TYR A 197 -6.75 -1.93 15.75
CA TYR A 197 -6.83 -2.50 14.42
C TYR A 197 -7.62 -3.81 14.48
N LEU A 198 -8.77 -3.85 13.81
CA LEU A 198 -9.53 -5.08 13.62
C LEU A 198 -8.95 -5.86 12.44
N MET A 199 -8.83 -7.17 12.59
CA MET A 199 -8.47 -8.06 11.49
C MET A 199 -9.46 -7.90 10.33
N GLU A 200 -8.96 -8.07 9.10
CA GLU A 200 -9.81 -8.12 7.91
C GLU A 200 -10.79 -9.30 7.97
N GLN A 201 -11.91 -9.18 7.27
CA GLN A 201 -12.86 -10.29 7.12
C GLN A 201 -12.14 -11.54 6.61
N ASP A 202 -12.54 -12.71 7.13
CA ASP A 202 -11.96 -14.01 6.81
C ASP A 202 -10.54 -14.27 7.35
N VAL A 203 -9.99 -13.39 8.22
CA VAL A 203 -8.69 -13.58 8.88
C VAL A 203 -8.88 -13.74 10.39
N THR A 204 -8.28 -14.78 10.96
CA THR A 204 -8.34 -15.12 12.38
C THR A 204 -6.92 -15.20 12.95
N LEU A 205 -6.73 -14.70 14.18
CA LEU A 205 -5.53 -15.00 14.96
C LEU A 205 -5.69 -16.43 15.50
N ALA A 206 -4.79 -17.32 15.12
CA ALA A 206 -4.88 -18.73 15.49
C ALA A 206 -4.18 -19.00 16.82
N ALA A 207 -2.96 -18.49 16.96
CA ALA A 207 -2.12 -18.72 18.13
C ALA A 207 -1.03 -17.65 18.18
N MET A 208 -0.51 -17.42 19.38
CA MET A 208 0.66 -16.61 19.62
C MET A 208 1.60 -17.36 20.56
N VAL A 209 2.85 -17.51 20.15
CA VAL A 209 3.90 -18.11 20.97
C VAL A 209 4.90 -17.02 21.32
N THR A 210 5.16 -16.78 22.60
CA THR A 210 6.19 -15.85 23.04
C THR A 210 7.16 -16.52 24.00
N ASN A 211 8.44 -16.15 23.94
CA ASN A 211 9.42 -16.55 24.93
C ASN A 211 9.69 -15.40 25.88
N ARG A 212 9.10 -15.48 27.08
CA ARG A 212 9.28 -14.48 28.13
C ARG A 212 10.03 -15.10 29.29
N ASN A 213 11.18 -14.52 29.65
CA ASN A 213 12.02 -14.98 30.76
C ASN A 213 12.43 -16.46 30.67
N GLY A 214 12.65 -16.98 29.45
CA GLY A 214 13.02 -18.38 29.21
C GLY A 214 11.86 -19.37 29.31
N ARG A 215 10.62 -18.88 29.39
CA ARG A 215 9.40 -19.69 29.32
C ARG A 215 8.67 -19.41 28.02
N THR A 216 8.44 -20.47 27.25
CA THR A 216 7.54 -20.44 26.09
C THR A 216 6.10 -20.36 26.59
N LEU A 217 5.41 -19.28 26.23
CA LEU A 217 4.01 -19.03 26.51
C LEU A 217 3.26 -19.16 25.20
N GLU A 218 2.37 -20.13 25.12
CA GLU A 218 1.44 -20.27 24.01
C GLU A 218 0.08 -19.71 24.41
N VAL A 219 -0.38 -18.72 23.65
CA VAL A 219 -1.64 -18.00 23.85
C VAL A 219 -2.53 -18.36 22.66
N ASN A 220 -3.53 -19.20 22.93
CA ASN A 220 -4.50 -19.67 21.93
C ASN A 220 -5.87 -18.99 22.08
N SER A 221 -6.08 -18.26 23.18
CA SER A 221 -7.27 -17.47 23.48
C SER A 221 -6.90 -16.40 24.51
N GLY A 222 -7.66 -15.31 24.56
CA GLY A 222 -7.40 -14.17 25.43
C GLY A 222 -6.44 -13.14 24.82
N VAL A 223 -5.69 -12.48 25.71
CA VAL A 223 -4.86 -11.34 25.36
C VAL A 223 -3.38 -11.66 25.54
N GLY A 224 -2.64 -11.59 24.43
CA GLY A 224 -1.18 -11.67 24.40
C GLY A 224 -0.57 -10.30 24.08
N TYR A 225 0.73 -10.13 24.34
CA TYR A 225 1.42 -8.91 23.95
C TYR A 225 2.90 -9.16 23.66
N ILE A 226 3.44 -8.41 22.68
CA ILE A 226 4.87 -8.37 22.34
C ILE A 226 5.43 -7.03 22.83
N ALA A 227 6.46 -7.07 23.66
CA ALA A 227 7.12 -5.88 24.17
C ALA A 227 8.38 -5.54 23.35
N PHE A 228 8.58 -4.25 23.11
CA PHE A 228 9.78 -3.69 22.49
C PHE A 228 10.49 -2.79 23.49
N SER A 229 11.78 -3.02 23.64
CA SER A 229 12.64 -2.28 24.56
C SER A 229 13.34 -1.10 23.83
N PRO A 230 13.73 -0.03 24.55
CA PRO A 230 14.42 1.13 23.98
C PRO A 230 15.75 0.84 23.27
N ASN A 231 16.39 -0.27 23.61
CA ASN A 231 17.61 -0.78 22.99
C ASN A 231 17.36 -1.55 21.67
N ALA A 232 16.14 -1.47 21.11
CA ALA A 232 15.69 -2.20 19.94
C ALA A 232 15.53 -3.72 20.10
N THR A 233 15.65 -4.27 21.32
CA THR A 233 15.41 -5.70 21.58
C THR A 233 13.92 -5.97 21.79
N SER A 234 13.52 -7.23 21.65
CA SER A 234 12.15 -7.70 21.90
C SER A 234 12.16 -9.09 22.53
N GLU A 235 10.99 -9.63 22.80
CA GLU A 235 10.79 -11.04 23.12
C GLU A 235 10.75 -11.84 21.81
N GLU A 236 11.25 -13.07 21.81
CA GLU A 236 11.03 -13.94 20.67
C GLU A 236 9.54 -14.26 20.60
N ALA A 237 8.89 -13.88 19.51
CA ALA A 237 7.44 -14.01 19.39
C ALA A 237 7.05 -14.46 17.99
N LEU A 238 6.08 -15.36 17.92
CA LEU A 238 5.48 -15.90 16.70
C LEU A 238 3.98 -15.73 16.80
N VAL A 239 3.37 -15.05 15.83
CA VAL A 239 1.92 -14.88 15.76
C VAL A 239 1.43 -15.55 14.49
N TYR A 240 0.48 -16.48 14.63
CA TYR A 240 -0.11 -17.23 13.53
C TYR A 240 -1.46 -16.65 13.14
N PHE A 241 -1.63 -16.46 11.83
CA PHE A 241 -2.85 -15.97 11.19
C PHE A 241 -3.36 -17.05 10.27
N ARG A 242 -4.67 -17.31 10.33
CA ARG A 242 -5.33 -18.29 9.48
C ARG A 242 -6.51 -17.64 8.78
N ASN A 243 -6.73 -18.01 7.52
CA ASN A 243 -7.95 -17.64 6.81
C ASN A 243 -8.98 -18.77 6.74
N THR A 244 -10.18 -18.46 6.24
CA THR A 244 -11.27 -19.44 6.02
C THR A 244 -10.94 -20.57 5.04
N ARG A 245 -9.86 -20.42 4.26
CA ARG A 245 -9.32 -21.46 3.36
C ARG A 245 -8.17 -22.26 3.99
N ASN A 246 -8.00 -22.16 5.30
CA ASN A 246 -6.97 -22.83 6.09
C ASN A 246 -5.52 -22.50 5.67
N GLN A 247 -5.31 -21.36 5.01
CA GLN A 247 -3.96 -20.86 4.72
C GLN A 247 -3.41 -20.18 5.98
N ILE A 248 -2.20 -20.55 6.38
CA ILE A 248 -1.55 -20.01 7.58
C ILE A 248 -0.37 -19.10 7.19
N MET A 249 -0.30 -17.95 7.84
CA MET A 249 0.85 -17.05 7.80
C MET A 249 1.36 -16.81 9.22
N SER A 250 2.67 -16.70 9.38
CA SER A 250 3.29 -16.31 10.64
C SER A 250 3.95 -14.94 10.53
N VAL A 251 3.80 -14.13 11.56
CA VAL A 251 4.61 -12.95 11.82
C VAL A 251 5.55 -13.30 12.98
N ALA A 252 6.86 -13.25 12.74
CA ALA A 252 7.88 -13.57 13.74
C ALA A 252 8.67 -12.31 14.12
N VAL A 253 8.97 -12.16 15.42
CA VAL A 253 9.80 -11.12 15.98
C VAL A 253 11.04 -11.76 16.60
N GLU A 254 12.21 -11.31 16.17
CA GLU A 254 13.49 -11.77 16.69
C GLU A 254 13.85 -11.04 18.00
N ALA A 255 14.21 -11.80 19.04
CA ALA A 255 14.48 -11.21 20.36
C ALA A 255 15.65 -10.20 20.37
N ALA A 256 16.77 -10.55 19.73
CA ALA A 256 18.00 -9.77 19.80
C ALA A 256 17.91 -8.42 19.06
N SER A 257 17.12 -8.35 18.00
CA SER A 257 17.09 -7.18 17.10
C SER A 257 15.74 -6.49 17.02
N GLY A 258 14.68 -7.12 17.56
CA GLY A 258 13.29 -6.73 17.38
C GLY A 258 12.81 -6.82 15.93
N ARG A 259 13.57 -7.48 15.03
CA ARG A 259 13.26 -7.51 13.60
C ARG A 259 12.01 -8.34 13.34
N VAL A 260 11.09 -7.77 12.57
CA VAL A 260 9.81 -8.39 12.23
C VAL A 260 9.85 -9.00 10.84
N THR A 261 9.59 -10.30 10.76
CA THR A 261 9.53 -11.07 9.51
C THR A 261 8.16 -11.67 9.31
N VAL A 262 7.76 -11.83 8.05
CA VAL A 262 6.48 -12.44 7.67
C VAL A 262 6.78 -13.62 6.78
N ARG A 263 6.21 -14.77 7.11
CA ARG A 263 6.37 -16.01 6.35
C ARG A 263 5.01 -16.62 6.10
N GLN A 264 4.83 -17.20 4.93
CA GLN A 264 3.72 -18.09 4.66
C GLN A 264 4.18 -19.51 5.04
N LEU A 265 3.40 -20.22 5.82
CA LEU A 265 3.71 -21.60 6.20
C LEU A 265 3.19 -22.53 5.11
N ALA A 266 4.02 -23.49 4.69
CA ALA A 266 3.58 -24.59 3.85
C ALA A 266 2.81 -25.61 4.71
N ALA A 267 2.00 -26.47 4.08
CA ALA A 267 1.25 -27.52 4.80
C ALA A 267 2.17 -28.42 5.65
N GLU A 268 3.39 -28.67 5.16
CA GLU A 268 4.44 -29.45 5.83
C GLU A 268 4.97 -28.80 7.12
N ASP A 269 5.02 -27.46 7.18
CA ASP A 269 5.44 -26.72 8.38
C ASP A 269 4.33 -26.66 9.44
N ILE A 270 3.06 -26.83 9.05
CA ILE A 270 1.90 -26.77 9.95
C ILE A 270 1.80 -28.06 10.78
N GLU A 271 2.08 -29.21 10.15
CA GLU A 271 2.05 -30.55 10.77
C GLU A 271 3.17 -30.73 11.80
N THR A 272 4.32 -30.10 11.56
CA THR A 272 5.47 -30.09 12.50
C THR A 272 5.30 -29.11 13.66
N LEU A 273 4.36 -28.16 13.58
CA LEU A 273 4.07 -27.17 14.61
C LEU A 273 2.86 -27.52 15.51
N GLY A 274 2.22 -28.68 15.32
CA GLY A 274 1.10 -29.14 16.16
C GLY A 274 -0.18 -28.31 16.02
N LEU A 275 -0.29 -27.47 14.99
CA LEU A 275 -1.51 -26.74 14.65
C LEU A 275 -2.44 -27.68 13.87
N GLU A 276 -3.06 -28.61 14.59
CA GLU A 276 -3.95 -29.64 14.05
C GLU A 276 -5.01 -29.03 13.11
N THR A 277 -5.12 -29.61 11.92
CA THR A 277 -6.24 -29.33 11.01
C THR A 277 -7.48 -30.06 11.54
N PRO A 278 -8.64 -29.40 11.70
CA PRO A 278 -9.86 -30.11 12.05
C PRO A 278 -10.16 -31.10 10.90
N GLN A 279 -10.14 -32.40 11.22
CA GLN A 279 -10.67 -33.43 10.35
C GLN A 279 -12.16 -33.10 10.11
N ASN A 280 -12.48 -33.04 8.83
CA ASN A 280 -13.75 -32.69 8.18
C ASN A 280 -15.02 -33.20 8.88
#